data_AF-A0AAD6UZ13-F1
#
_entry.id   AF-A0AAD6UZ13-F1
#
_cell.length_a   1.000
_cell.length_b   1.000
_cell.length_c   1.000
_cell.angle_alpha   90.00
_cell.angle_beta   90.00
_cell.angle_gamma   90.00
#
_symmetry.space_group_name_H-M   'P 1'
#
loop_
_entity.id
_entity.type
_entity.pdbx_description
1 polymer ?
#
loop_
_entity_poly.entity_id
_entity_poly.type
_entity_poly.pdbx_seq_one_letter_code
_entity_poly.pdbx_strand_id
1 'polypeptide(L)'
;FIHDLKTHLRCRILELPYNEEDPKFTREDLDDVQIRNSKLYTHAKMRVNYTTYDMKREQDSINPRTRPPIMLESRGETDEHPYLYAWVLGIFHAYVRLKSANAPFKPVEFLWVRWLDHNKRYRSGWKAKRHARIEFVPHTDRDAFGFLDTLDVLRAVHLIPAFHYGRTTDLLPPSVIRAERENDQDWKAFYVM
;
A
#
# COMPACT_ATOMS: atom_id res chain seq x y z
N PHE A 1 4.29 -12.43 4.41
CA PHE A 1 2.99 -12.53 3.70
C PHE A 1 1.87 -13.11 4.56
N ILE A 2 1.80 -14.43 4.85
CA ILE A 2 0.64 -15.02 5.57
C ILE A 2 0.49 -14.44 6.99
N HIS A 3 1.61 -14.27 7.69
CA HIS A 3 1.63 -13.65 9.00
C HIS A 3 1.04 -12.23 8.95
N ASP A 4 1.62 -11.36 8.12
CA ASP A 4 1.20 -9.96 7.95
C ASP A 4 -0.26 -9.84 7.47
N LEU A 5 -0.72 -10.76 6.61
CA LEU A 5 -2.10 -10.83 6.18
C LEU A 5 -3.04 -11.12 7.36
N LYS A 6 -2.74 -12.14 8.16
CA LYS A 6 -3.55 -12.49 9.33
C LYS A 6 -3.55 -11.36 10.36
N THR A 7 -2.40 -10.73 10.59
CA THR A 7 -2.25 -9.55 11.46
C THR A 7 -3.17 -8.43 10.98
N HIS A 8 -3.08 -8.06 9.70
CA HIS A 8 -3.94 -7.03 9.10
C HIS A 8 -5.43 -7.38 9.24
N LEU A 9 -5.84 -8.60 8.86
CA LEU A 9 -7.23 -9.04 8.95
C LEU A 9 -7.77 -9.04 10.39
N ARG A 10 -6.92 -9.38 11.38
CA ARG A 10 -7.30 -9.32 12.80
C ARG A 10 -7.54 -7.87 13.24
N CYS A 11 -6.64 -6.95 12.90
CA CYS A 11 -6.83 -5.52 13.16
C CYS A 11 -8.14 -5.00 12.56
N ARG A 12 -8.44 -5.41 11.32
CA ARG A 12 -9.67 -5.02 10.62
C ARG A 12 -10.94 -5.53 11.29
N ILE A 13 -10.96 -6.79 11.77
CA ILE A 13 -12.14 -7.32 12.46
C ILE A 13 -12.34 -6.68 13.83
N LEU A 14 -11.26 -6.39 14.54
CA LEU A 14 -11.29 -5.77 15.86
C LEU A 14 -11.47 -4.24 15.81
N GLU A 15 -11.54 -3.65 14.60
CA GLU A 15 -11.63 -2.20 14.38
C GLU A 15 -10.53 -1.43 15.12
N LEU A 16 -9.35 -2.05 15.25
CA LEU A 16 -8.21 -1.41 15.90
C LEU A 16 -7.66 -0.29 15.02
N PRO A 17 -7.32 0.87 15.59
CA PRO A 17 -6.66 1.91 14.83
C PRO A 17 -5.32 1.39 14.29
N TYR A 18 -5.00 1.75 13.05
CA TYR A 18 -3.67 1.57 12.50
C TYR A 18 -2.71 2.48 13.29
N ASN A 19 -2.05 1.92 14.31
CA ASN A 19 -1.02 2.57 15.09
C ASN A 19 0.35 2.28 14.46
N GLU A 20 1.30 3.19 14.64
CA GLU A 20 2.68 3.03 14.14
C GLU A 20 3.44 1.87 14.82
N GLU A 21 2.98 1.41 15.99
CA GLU A 21 3.47 0.18 16.59
C GLU A 21 2.71 -1.02 16.02
N ASP A 22 3.46 -1.93 15.38
CA ASP A 22 2.95 -3.23 14.96
C ASP A 22 2.23 -3.90 16.14
N PRO A 23 0.91 -4.17 16.03
CA PRO A 23 0.19 -4.82 17.09
C PRO A 23 0.80 -6.20 17.30
N LYS A 24 1.38 -6.39 18.50
CA LYS A 24 2.07 -7.63 18.88
C LYS A 24 1.04 -8.72 19.17
N PHE A 25 0.49 -9.32 18.12
CA PHE A 25 -0.36 -10.49 18.24
C PHE A 25 0.47 -11.75 18.48
N THR A 26 -0.02 -12.59 19.38
CA THR A 26 0.55 -13.92 19.59
C THR A 26 0.21 -14.86 18.43
N ARG A 27 0.84 -16.03 18.36
CA ARG A 27 0.49 -17.04 17.36
C ARG A 27 -0.96 -17.51 17.51
N GLU A 28 -1.43 -17.64 18.75
CA GLU A 28 -2.79 -18.05 19.10
C GLU A 28 -3.82 -17.03 18.57
N ASP A 29 -3.52 -15.74 18.72
CA ASP A 29 -4.32 -14.65 18.15
C ASP A 29 -4.45 -14.71 16.62
N LEU A 30 -3.37 -15.09 15.92
CA LEU A 30 -3.38 -15.19 14.46
C LEU A 30 -4.02 -16.49 13.97
N ASP A 31 -3.99 -17.55 14.77
CA ASP A 31 -4.69 -18.81 14.48
C ASP A 31 -6.19 -18.74 14.74
N ASP A 32 -6.62 -17.78 15.55
CA ASP A 32 -8.01 -17.41 15.74
C ASP A 32 -8.66 -16.83 14.47
N VAL A 33 -7.87 -16.23 13.58
CA VAL A 33 -8.36 -15.66 12.31
C VAL A 33 -8.67 -16.78 11.30
N GLN A 34 -9.95 -16.92 10.95
CA GLN A 34 -10.41 -17.85 9.91
C GLN A 34 -10.84 -17.14 8.64
N ILE A 35 -10.24 -17.55 7.52
CA ILE A 35 -10.66 -17.17 6.18
C ILE A 35 -11.58 -18.26 5.63
N ARG A 36 -12.77 -17.90 5.16
CA ARG A 36 -13.76 -18.84 4.64
C ARG A 36 -13.17 -19.63 3.48
N ASN A 37 -13.15 -20.95 3.62
CA ASN A 37 -12.62 -21.90 2.63
C ASN A 37 -11.15 -21.66 2.25
N SER A 38 -10.39 -20.89 3.03
CA SER A 38 -9.01 -20.48 2.70
C SER A 38 -8.90 -19.80 1.32
N LYS A 39 -9.94 -19.07 0.90
CA LYS A 39 -9.99 -18.40 -0.41
C LYS A 39 -9.87 -16.89 -0.26
N LEU A 40 -8.96 -16.31 -1.03
CA LEU A 40 -8.91 -14.89 -1.33
C LEU A 40 -9.51 -14.66 -2.72
N TYR A 41 -10.31 -13.63 -2.84
CA TYR A 41 -10.89 -13.24 -4.12
C TYR A 41 -10.18 -11.98 -4.61
N THR A 42 -9.73 -11.99 -5.86
CA THR A 42 -9.00 -10.86 -6.46
C THR A 42 -9.95 -9.99 -7.27
N HIS A 43 -9.74 -8.68 -7.20
CA HIS A 43 -10.46 -7.68 -7.99
C HIS A 43 -9.52 -6.99 -8.98
N ALA A 44 -10.04 -6.65 -10.15
CA ALA A 44 -9.25 -5.97 -11.18
C ALA A 44 -9.11 -4.46 -10.94
N LYS A 45 -10.09 -3.85 -10.28
CA LYS A 45 -10.17 -2.39 -10.09
C LYS A 45 -10.83 -2.07 -8.76
N MET A 46 -10.42 -0.95 -8.15
CA MET A 46 -11.15 -0.29 -7.07
C MET A 46 -11.43 1.16 -7.46
N ARG A 47 -12.38 1.79 -6.76
CA ARG A 47 -12.75 3.19 -6.95
C ARG A 47 -12.63 3.92 -5.64
N VAL A 48 -12.02 5.10 -5.67
CA VAL A 48 -11.89 5.98 -4.51
C VAL A 48 -12.49 7.31 -4.87
N ASN A 49 -13.43 7.78 -4.05
CA ASN A 49 -14.02 9.10 -4.21
C ASN A 49 -13.21 10.09 -3.40
N TYR A 50 -12.91 11.25 -3.98
CA TYR A 50 -12.20 12.31 -3.29
C TYR A 50 -12.84 13.66 -3.58
N THR A 51 -12.55 14.62 -2.69
CA THR A 51 -12.97 16.00 -2.85
C THR A 51 -11.87 16.78 -3.57
N THR A 52 -12.23 17.44 -4.66
CA THR A 52 -11.36 18.37 -5.39
C THR A 52 -11.28 19.71 -4.65
N TYR A 53 -10.29 20.54 -5.00
CA TYR A 53 -10.09 21.85 -4.37
C TYR A 53 -11.32 22.77 -4.47
N ASP A 54 -12.09 22.68 -5.56
CA ASP A 54 -13.33 23.43 -5.76
C ASP A 54 -14.55 22.80 -5.07
N MET A 55 -14.31 21.95 -4.06
CA MET A 55 -15.33 21.26 -3.25
C MET A 55 -16.27 20.34 -4.07
N LYS A 56 -15.85 19.94 -5.26
CA LYS A 56 -16.57 18.92 -6.05
C LYS A 56 -16.10 17.53 -5.66
N ARG A 57 -16.91 16.54 -6.02
CA ARG A 57 -16.57 15.12 -5.87
C ARG A 57 -16.08 14.58 -7.20
N GLU A 58 -14.93 13.94 -7.16
CA GLU A 58 -14.37 13.21 -8.29
C GLU A 58 -14.01 11.78 -7.84
N GLN A 59 -13.71 10.91 -8.80
CA GLN A 59 -13.46 9.50 -8.54
C GLN A 59 -12.22 9.02 -9.30
N ASP A 60 -11.29 8.45 -8.54
CA ASP A 60 -10.17 7.71 -9.10
C ASP A 60 -10.55 6.24 -9.31
N SER A 61 -10.06 5.67 -10.42
CA SER A 61 -10.09 4.23 -10.64
C SER A 61 -8.66 3.68 -10.59
N ILE A 62 -8.39 2.91 -9.54
CA ILE A 62 -7.10 2.26 -9.32
C ILE A 62 -7.15 0.87 -9.94
N ASN A 63 -6.12 0.56 -10.71
CA ASN A 63 -5.93 -0.74 -11.35
C ASN A 63 -4.47 -1.15 -11.17
N PRO A 64 -4.17 -2.25 -10.45
CA PRO A 64 -2.80 -2.69 -10.20
C PRO A 64 -1.94 -2.84 -11.46
N ARG A 65 -2.56 -3.12 -12.63
CA ARG A 65 -1.84 -3.31 -13.89
C ARG A 65 -1.52 -2.01 -14.64
N THR A 66 -2.36 -0.99 -14.51
CA THR A 66 -2.26 0.22 -15.38
C THR A 66 -2.10 1.52 -14.61
N ARG A 67 -2.67 1.61 -13.40
CA ARG A 67 -2.62 2.78 -12.52
C ARG A 67 -2.49 2.33 -11.06
N PRO A 68 -1.37 1.70 -10.69
CA PRO A 68 -1.15 1.18 -9.35
C PRO A 68 -0.79 2.19 -8.25
N PRO A 69 -0.16 3.36 -8.48
CA PRO A 69 0.29 4.18 -7.37
C PRO A 69 -0.87 4.87 -6.65
N ILE A 70 -0.79 4.87 -5.33
CA ILE A 70 -1.76 5.48 -4.42
C ILE A 70 -1.05 6.36 -3.40
N MET A 71 -1.78 7.33 -2.84
CA MET A 71 -1.36 8.13 -1.69
C MET A 71 -2.25 7.86 -0.48
N LEU A 72 -1.62 7.92 0.68
CA LEU A 72 -2.24 7.82 2.00
C LEU A 72 -1.81 9.03 2.83
N GLU A 73 -2.57 9.32 3.89
CA GLU A 73 -2.19 10.31 4.89
C GLU A 73 -1.03 9.78 5.74
N SER A 74 0.03 10.56 5.93
CA SER A 74 1.02 10.26 6.97
C SER A 74 0.44 10.66 8.32
N ARG A 75 0.52 9.77 9.30
CA ARG A 75 0.01 9.99 10.67
C ARG A 75 1.09 10.51 11.63
N GLY A 76 2.35 10.61 11.19
CA GLY A 76 3.46 11.07 12.02
C GLY A 76 3.52 12.60 12.15
N GLU A 77 3.51 13.11 13.38
CA GLU A 77 3.62 14.55 13.68
C GLU A 77 4.95 15.19 13.24
N THR A 78 5.96 14.38 12.89
CA THR A 78 7.34 14.82 12.60
C THR A 78 7.74 14.71 11.13
N ASP A 79 6.85 14.24 10.25
CA ASP A 79 7.19 14.11 8.83
C ASP A 79 7.15 15.45 8.11
N GLU A 80 8.25 15.78 7.40
CA GLU A 80 8.32 16.97 6.54
C GLU A 80 7.30 16.91 5.37
N HIS A 81 6.74 15.73 5.07
CA HIS A 81 5.79 15.51 3.99
C HIS A 81 4.54 14.76 4.48
N PRO A 82 3.33 15.30 4.25
CA PRO A 82 2.09 14.82 4.89
C PRO A 82 1.51 13.53 4.29
N TYR A 83 2.19 12.91 3.32
CA TYR A 83 1.66 11.78 2.56
C TYR A 83 2.63 10.61 2.45
N LEU A 84 2.07 9.41 2.54
CA LEU A 84 2.75 8.15 2.21
C LEU A 84 2.35 7.70 0.81
N TYR A 85 3.24 6.96 0.15
CA TYR A 85 3.04 6.47 -1.22
C TYR A 85 3.21 4.97 -1.27
N ALA A 86 2.31 4.31 -1.99
CA ALA A 86 2.36 2.87 -2.17
C ALA A 86 2.01 2.48 -3.60
N TRP A 87 2.55 1.34 -4.03
CA TRP A 87 2.26 0.72 -5.31
C TRP A 87 1.36 -0.48 -5.09
N VAL A 88 0.12 -0.43 -5.59
CA VAL A 88 -0.83 -1.53 -5.42
C VAL A 88 -0.43 -2.72 -6.29
N LEU A 89 -0.17 -3.85 -5.64
CA LEU A 89 0.17 -5.12 -6.30
C LEU A 89 -1.08 -5.97 -6.56
N GLY A 90 -2.05 -5.91 -5.64
CA GLY A 90 -3.30 -6.63 -5.77
C GLY A 90 -4.40 -6.07 -4.89
N ILE A 91 -5.63 -6.21 -5.37
CA ILE A 91 -6.85 -5.82 -4.65
C ILE A 91 -7.57 -7.12 -4.30
N PHE A 92 -7.89 -7.30 -3.03
CA PHE A 92 -8.48 -8.54 -2.55
C PHE A 92 -9.69 -8.29 -1.66
N HIS A 93 -10.57 -9.27 -1.61
CA HIS A 93 -11.48 -9.43 -0.49
C HIS A 93 -11.48 -10.86 0.03
N ALA A 94 -11.78 -11.01 1.31
CA ALA A 94 -11.92 -12.30 1.97
C ALA A 94 -13.08 -12.26 2.95
N TYR A 95 -13.71 -13.42 3.16
CA TYR A 95 -14.68 -13.59 4.23
C TYR A 95 -13.93 -14.08 5.46
N VAL A 96 -13.91 -13.27 6.52
CA VAL A 96 -13.08 -13.51 7.70
C VAL A 96 -13.92 -13.50 8.97
N ARG A 97 -13.55 -14.34 9.94
CA ARG A 97 -14.11 -14.33 11.30
C ARG A 97 -13.03 -14.66 12.33
N LEU A 98 -13.29 -14.34 13.59
CA LEU A 98 -12.54 -14.85 14.73
C LEU A 98 -13.24 -16.11 15.25
N LYS A 99 -12.49 -17.20 15.48
CA LYS A 99 -13.04 -18.45 16.04
C LYS A 99 -13.59 -18.21 17.45
N SER A 100 -12.86 -17.46 18.25
CA SER A 100 -13.15 -17.12 19.65
C SER A 100 -14.48 -16.39 19.83
N ALA A 101 -14.80 -15.46 18.93
CA ALA A 101 -16.02 -14.67 18.98
C ALA A 101 -17.27 -15.43 18.48
N ASN A 102 -17.09 -16.61 17.86
CA ASN A 102 -18.15 -17.38 17.17
C ASN A 102 -19.04 -16.52 16.24
N ALA A 103 -18.46 -15.44 15.69
CA ALA A 103 -19.18 -14.47 14.87
C ALA A 103 -19.39 -14.99 13.44
N PRO A 104 -20.41 -14.49 12.71
CA PRO A 104 -20.55 -14.79 11.30
C PRO A 104 -19.35 -14.25 10.51
N PHE A 105 -19.06 -14.88 9.37
CA PHE A 105 -18.05 -14.38 8.44
C PHE A 105 -18.43 -13.00 7.92
N LYS A 106 -17.52 -12.03 8.06
CA LYS A 106 -17.65 -10.69 7.52
C LYS A 106 -16.75 -10.52 6.29
N PRO A 107 -17.21 -9.85 5.22
CA PRO A 107 -16.34 -9.48 4.11
C PRO A 107 -15.35 -8.39 4.57
N VAL A 108 -14.08 -8.59 4.25
CA VAL A 108 -13.01 -7.60 4.48
C VAL A 108 -12.32 -7.37 3.15
N GLU A 109 -12.30 -6.12 2.70
CA GLU A 109 -11.57 -5.67 1.52
C GLU A 109 -10.22 -5.08 1.96
N PHE A 110 -9.17 -5.40 1.22
CA PHE A 110 -7.82 -4.96 1.54
C PHE A 110 -6.92 -4.97 0.30
N LEU A 111 -5.84 -4.21 0.37
CA LEU A 111 -4.84 -4.06 -0.67
C LEU A 111 -3.54 -4.73 -0.24
N TRP A 112 -2.86 -5.36 -1.18
CA TRP A 112 -1.47 -5.73 -1.02
C TRP A 112 -0.62 -4.74 -1.80
N VAL A 113 0.34 -4.10 -1.12
CA VAL A 113 1.11 -3.00 -1.67
C VAL A 113 2.61 -3.19 -1.49
N ARG A 114 3.38 -2.46 -2.30
CA ARG A 114 4.80 -2.21 -2.12
C ARG A 114 5.03 -0.75 -1.78
N TRP A 115 5.78 -0.46 -0.73
CA TRP A 115 5.94 0.90 -0.22
C TRP A 115 6.99 1.70 -1.00
N LEU A 116 6.75 3.01 -1.08
CA LEU A 116 7.74 3.99 -1.55
C LEU A 116 8.03 4.98 -0.42
N ASP A 117 9.31 5.24 -0.19
CA ASP A 117 9.77 6.18 0.83
C ASP A 117 10.31 7.46 0.20
N HIS A 118 10.27 8.54 0.97
CA HIS A 118 10.80 9.83 0.59
C HIS A 118 12.32 9.81 0.60
N ASN A 119 12.93 10.37 -0.45
CA ASN A 119 14.37 10.56 -0.45
C ASN A 119 14.73 11.76 0.46
N LYS A 120 15.03 11.48 1.73
CA LYS A 120 15.41 12.48 2.76
C LYS A 120 16.66 13.29 2.40
N ARG A 121 17.49 12.81 1.46
CA ARG A 121 18.69 13.55 0.99
C ARG A 121 18.36 14.56 -0.11
N TYR A 122 17.16 14.50 -0.68
CA TYR A 122 16.74 15.35 -1.77
C TYR A 122 15.92 16.53 -1.26
N ARG A 123 16.37 17.75 -1.57
CA ARG A 123 15.59 18.96 -1.24
C ARG A 123 14.42 19.12 -2.22
N SER A 124 13.21 18.98 -1.71
CA SER A 124 11.94 19.19 -2.42
C SER A 124 11.07 20.26 -1.77
N GLY A 125 9.91 20.53 -2.39
CA GLY A 125 8.92 21.45 -1.89
C GLY A 125 9.05 22.87 -2.44
N TRP A 126 8.20 23.76 -1.93
CA TRP A 126 8.03 25.11 -2.46
C TRP A 126 9.33 25.93 -2.45
N LYS A 127 10.08 25.89 -1.34
CA LYS A 127 11.36 26.61 -1.20
C LYS A 127 12.40 26.14 -2.22
N ALA A 128 12.44 24.85 -2.50
CA ALA A 128 13.37 24.27 -3.47
C ALA A 128 12.86 24.34 -4.92
N LYS A 129 11.60 24.71 -5.14
CA LYS A 129 10.90 24.71 -6.45
C LYS A 129 11.05 23.37 -7.18
N ARG A 130 10.95 22.27 -6.43
CA ARG A 130 11.19 20.90 -6.91
C ARG A 130 10.12 19.95 -6.37
N HIS A 131 9.62 19.07 -7.23
CA HIS A 131 8.71 18.00 -6.85
C HIS A 131 9.32 17.08 -5.79
N ALA A 132 8.50 16.50 -4.92
CA ALA A 132 8.93 15.46 -4.00
C ALA A 132 9.49 14.27 -4.78
N ARG A 133 10.56 13.66 -4.26
CA ARG A 133 11.20 12.49 -4.86
C ARG A 133 11.05 11.30 -3.93
N ILE A 134 10.53 10.22 -4.47
CA ILE A 134 10.28 8.97 -3.76
C ILE A 134 10.98 7.80 -4.45
N GLU A 135 11.31 6.77 -3.69
CA GLU A 135 12.04 5.58 -4.13
C GLU A 135 11.37 4.33 -3.55
N PHE A 136 11.43 3.19 -4.25
CA PHE A 136 10.91 1.96 -3.66
C PHE A 136 11.73 1.57 -2.44
N VAL A 137 11.03 1.12 -1.40
CA VAL A 137 11.67 0.45 -0.28
C VAL A 137 12.29 -0.87 -0.80
N PRO A 138 13.59 -1.15 -0.54
CA PRO A 138 14.24 -2.38 -0.99
C PRO A 138 13.59 -3.63 -0.39
N HIS A 139 13.47 -4.71 -1.15
CA HIS A 139 12.84 -5.97 -0.71
C HIS A 139 13.50 -6.65 0.50
N THR A 140 14.73 -6.27 0.84
CA THR A 140 15.45 -6.75 2.03
C THR A 140 14.89 -6.14 3.31
N ASP A 141 14.20 -5.01 3.19
CA ASP A 141 13.48 -4.39 4.28
C ASP A 141 12.20 -5.20 4.58
N ARG A 142 11.90 -5.36 5.87
CA ARG A 142 10.68 -6.06 6.32
C ARG A 142 9.43 -5.28 5.93
N ASP A 143 9.55 -3.96 5.85
CA ASP A 143 8.44 -3.05 5.60
C ASP A 143 8.30 -2.70 4.11
N ALA A 144 9.01 -3.42 3.22
CA ALA A 144 8.93 -3.18 1.77
C ALA A 144 7.52 -3.48 1.20
N PHE A 145 6.82 -4.42 1.82
CA PHE A 145 5.48 -4.86 1.41
C PHE A 145 4.53 -4.76 2.59
N GLY A 146 3.27 -4.42 2.32
CA GLY A 146 2.28 -4.27 3.37
C GLY A 146 0.86 -4.58 2.90
N PHE A 147 -0.04 -4.67 3.87
CA PHE A 147 -1.47 -4.72 3.63
C PHE A 147 -2.13 -3.44 4.11
N LEU A 148 -3.04 -2.91 3.30
CA LEU A 148 -3.73 -1.65 3.56
C LEU A 148 -5.24 -1.84 3.48
N ASP A 149 -5.97 -1.07 4.31
CA ASP A 149 -7.40 -0.92 4.09
C ASP A 149 -7.64 -0.07 2.85
N THR A 150 -8.67 -0.44 2.10
CA THR A 150 -9.16 0.35 0.98
C THR A 150 -9.62 1.76 1.39
N LEU A 151 -10.08 1.95 2.63
CA LEU A 151 -10.53 3.25 3.14
C LEU A 151 -9.38 4.18 3.55
N ASP A 152 -8.17 3.66 3.77
CA ASP A 152 -7.00 4.49 4.09
C ASP A 152 -6.42 5.16 2.82
N VAL A 153 -6.88 4.75 1.63
CA VAL A 153 -6.45 5.33 0.36
C VAL A 153 -7.13 6.68 0.15
N LEU A 154 -6.32 7.74 0.09
CA LEU A 154 -6.82 9.08 -0.21
C LEU A 154 -7.14 9.22 -1.69
N ARG A 155 -6.17 8.89 -2.56
CA ARG A 155 -6.25 9.08 -4.02
C ARG A 155 -5.27 8.19 -4.79
N ALA A 156 -5.50 8.05 -6.09
CA ALA A 156 -4.47 7.61 -7.01
C ALA A 156 -3.43 8.72 -7.23
N VAL A 157 -2.20 8.34 -7.55
CA VAL A 157 -1.09 9.29 -7.78
C VAL A 157 -0.47 9.10 -9.14
N HIS A 158 -0.10 10.21 -9.77
CA HIS A 158 0.72 10.18 -10.96
C HIS A 158 2.21 10.27 -10.61
N LEU A 159 2.92 9.16 -10.74
CA LEU A 159 4.37 9.09 -10.53
C LEU A 159 5.10 9.17 -11.87
N ILE A 160 6.04 10.10 -11.97
CA ILE A 160 6.91 10.24 -13.15
C ILE A 160 8.28 9.63 -12.82
N PRO A 161 8.74 8.60 -13.55
CA PRO A 161 10.08 8.07 -13.36
C PRO A 161 11.14 9.15 -13.56
N ALA A 162 12.11 9.19 -12.66
CA ALA A 162 13.27 10.06 -12.78
C ALA A 162 14.27 9.46 -13.79
N PHE A 163 13.94 9.56 -15.09
CA PHE A 163 14.61 8.87 -16.20
C PHE A 163 16.14 8.99 -16.18
N HIS A 164 16.68 10.13 -15.76
CA HIS A 164 18.11 10.39 -15.69
C HIS A 164 18.89 9.43 -14.75
N TYR A 165 18.24 8.88 -13.71
CA TYR A 165 18.88 7.91 -12.82
C TYR A 165 18.85 6.48 -13.37
N GLY A 166 18.05 6.23 -14.41
CA GLY A 166 17.87 4.92 -15.01
C GLY A 166 17.13 3.94 -14.09
N ARG A 167 17.32 2.66 -14.38
CA ARG A 167 16.71 1.55 -13.66
C ARG A 167 17.75 0.74 -12.87
N THR A 168 17.27 -0.10 -11.96
CA THR A 168 18.08 -1.00 -11.13
C THR A 168 17.36 -2.33 -10.92
N THR A 169 18.13 -3.40 -10.74
CA THR A 169 17.67 -4.74 -10.33
C THR A 169 17.80 -4.97 -8.82
N ASP A 170 18.41 -4.02 -8.08
CA ASP A 170 18.83 -4.22 -6.69
C ASP A 170 17.66 -4.13 -5.70
N LEU A 171 16.61 -3.38 -6.07
CA LEU A 171 15.48 -3.10 -5.18
C LEU A 171 14.55 -4.29 -5.01
N LEU A 172 14.46 -5.17 -6.00
CA LEU A 172 13.68 -6.41 -5.95
C LEU A 172 14.29 -7.42 -6.96
N PRO A 173 14.59 -8.66 -6.56
CA PRO A 173 15.02 -9.71 -7.49
C PRO A 173 13.90 -10.07 -8.50
N PRO A 174 14.21 -10.88 -9.53
CA PRO A 174 13.19 -11.38 -10.46
C PRO A 174 11.97 -11.95 -9.72
N SER A 175 10.78 -11.45 -10.06
CA SER A 175 9.57 -11.69 -9.28
C SER A 175 8.31 -11.64 -10.12
N VAL A 176 7.35 -12.51 -9.81
CA VAL A 176 6.02 -12.59 -10.45
C VAL A 176 5.16 -11.33 -10.25
N ILE A 177 5.57 -10.44 -9.35
CA ILE A 177 4.89 -9.19 -9.06
C ILE A 177 5.11 -8.16 -10.19
N ARG A 178 6.20 -8.31 -10.95
CA ARG A 178 6.54 -7.40 -12.05
C ARG A 178 5.84 -7.79 -13.34
N ALA A 179 5.58 -6.77 -14.17
CA ALA A 179 5.16 -7.03 -15.54
C ALA A 179 6.37 -7.46 -16.36
N GLU A 180 6.20 -8.45 -17.24
CA GLU A 180 7.29 -8.97 -18.09
C GLU A 180 8.03 -7.86 -18.86
N ARG A 181 7.29 -6.85 -19.34
CA ARG A 181 7.83 -5.65 -20.02
C ARG A 181 8.79 -4.80 -19.18
N GLU A 182 8.81 -4.97 -17.86
CA GLU A 182 9.68 -4.22 -16.96
C GLU A 182 11.10 -4.78 -16.93
N ASN A 183 11.33 -5.97 -17.52
CA ASN A 183 12.64 -6.64 -17.61
C ASN A 183 13.32 -6.79 -16.24
N ASP A 184 12.53 -7.12 -15.21
CA ASP A 184 12.99 -7.27 -13.82
C ASP A 184 13.76 -6.05 -13.26
N GLN A 185 13.39 -4.86 -13.72
CA GLN A 185 14.05 -3.61 -13.35
C GLN A 185 13.05 -2.60 -12.77
N ASP A 186 13.40 -2.05 -11.62
CA ASP A 186 12.69 -0.92 -11.01
C ASP A 186 13.34 0.40 -11.44
N TRP A 187 12.55 1.46 -11.57
CA TRP A 187 13.12 2.80 -11.64
C TRP A 187 13.77 3.16 -10.30
N LYS A 188 14.94 3.81 -10.34
CA LYS A 188 15.65 4.19 -9.11
C LYS A 188 14.90 5.22 -8.27
N ALA A 189 14.15 6.10 -8.92
CA ALA A 189 13.37 7.14 -8.24
C ALA A 189 12.19 7.62 -9.10
N PHE A 190 11.21 8.23 -8.45
CA PHE A 190 10.05 8.87 -9.06
C PHE A 190 9.87 10.29 -8.51
N TYR A 191 9.29 11.15 -9.32
CA TYR A 191 8.76 12.44 -8.88
C TYR A 191 7.25 12.36 -8.70
N VAL A 192 6.78 12.97 -7.61
CA VAL A 192 5.34 13.09 -7.31
C VAL A 192 4.80 14.39 -7.93
N MET A 193 3.78 14.25 -8.78
CA MET A 193 3.03 15.36 -9.38
C MET A 193 1.84 15.78 -8.53
#